data_AF-A0A2N6F4D7-F1
#
_entry.id   AF-A0A2N6F4D7-F1
#
_cell.length_a   1.000
_cell.length_b   1.000
_cell.length_c   1.000
_cell.angle_alpha   90.00
_cell.angle_beta   90.00
_cell.angle_gamma   90.00
#
_symmetry.space_group_name_H-M   'P 1'
#
loop_
_entity.id
_entity.type
_entity.pdbx_description
1 polymer ?
#
loop_
_entity_poly.entity_id
_entity_poly.type
_entity_poly.pdbx_seq_one_letter_code
_entity_poly.pdbx_strand_id
1 'polypeptide(L)'
;LYIEREDFMEEPPKKFFRLAPGREVRFRFAYFIRCDEVIKDPHTGEVVELLCSYDPETRGGNAADGRKVKGTIHWVSAEHAQDAEVRLYDRLFNVPNPGTGAEAERWLEQLNPGSLQVVKGKLEPLLSDSEPGECFQFERVGYFCREPGGDKPVFNRVTTLRDTWAKQGK
;
A
#
# COMPACT_ATOMS: atom_id res chain seq x y z
N LEU A 1 3.82 14.17 4.85
CA LEU A 1 2.78 13.11 4.72
C LEU A 1 3.43 11.89 4.10
N TYR A 2 2.97 10.67 4.40
CA TYR A 2 3.42 9.47 3.70
C TYR A 2 2.31 8.95 2.77
N ILE A 3 2.72 8.46 1.60
CA ILE A 3 1.90 7.75 0.61
C ILE A 3 2.67 6.50 0.17
N GLU A 4 2.00 5.57 -0.50
CA GLU A 4 2.71 4.44 -1.12
C GLU A 4 3.61 4.91 -2.25
N ARG A 5 4.78 4.28 -2.38
CA ARG A 5 5.67 4.52 -3.52
C ARG A 5 4.96 4.25 -4.85
N GLU A 6 4.11 3.22 -4.90
CA GLU A 6 3.34 2.83 -6.09
C GLU A 6 2.25 3.81 -6.49
N ASP A 7 1.95 4.80 -5.64
CA ASP A 7 0.97 5.84 -5.90
C ASP A 7 1.52 7.05 -6.66
N PHE A 8 2.82 7.04 -6.95
CA PHE A 8 3.47 8.07 -7.74
C PHE A 8 4.19 7.47 -8.96
N MET A 9 4.15 8.17 -10.09
CA MET A 9 4.90 7.82 -11.29
C MET A 9 5.19 9.09 -12.11
N GLU A 10 6.46 9.32 -12.48
CA GLU A 10 6.86 10.50 -13.26
C GLU A 10 6.29 10.47 -14.68
N GLU A 11 6.34 9.30 -15.32
CA GLU A 11 5.84 9.05 -16.67
C GLU A 11 4.67 8.05 -16.63
N PRO A 12 3.48 8.49 -16.19
CA PRO A 12 2.36 7.59 -15.96
C PRO A 12 1.74 7.10 -17.29
N PRO A 13 1.42 5.80 -17.44
CA PRO A 13 0.64 5.32 -18.57
C PRO A 13 -0.80 5.86 -18.50
N LYS A 14 -1.53 5.85 -19.63
CA LYS A 14 -2.89 6.44 -19.73
C LYS A 14 -3.88 5.96 -18.68
N LYS A 15 -3.74 4.74 -18.17
CA LYS A 15 -4.61 4.11 -17.16
C LYS A 15 -4.10 4.23 -15.72
N PHE A 16 -3.10 5.06 -15.48
CA PHE A 16 -2.62 5.36 -14.13
C PHE A 16 -3.33 6.61 -13.61
N PHE A 17 -4.20 6.46 -12.60
CA PHE A 17 -5.05 7.55 -12.08
C PHE A 17 -4.57 8.16 -10.76
N ARG A 18 -3.34 7.84 -10.34
CA ARG A 18 -2.74 8.30 -9.07
C ARG A 18 -1.88 9.54 -9.31
N LEU A 19 -0.93 9.83 -8.43
CA LEU A 19 -0.15 11.06 -8.44
C LEU A 19 0.98 11.02 -9.48
N ALA A 20 1.22 12.15 -10.13
CA ALA A 20 2.28 12.36 -11.13
C ALA A 20 2.55 13.86 -11.26
N PRO A 21 3.67 14.30 -11.84
CA PRO A 21 3.98 15.71 -12.00
C PRO A 21 2.83 16.49 -12.66
N GLY A 22 2.42 17.59 -12.03
CA GLY A 22 1.32 18.46 -12.47
C GLY A 22 -0.09 17.85 -12.35
N ARG A 23 -0.24 16.62 -11.84
CA ARG A 23 -1.54 15.95 -11.74
C ARG A 23 -2.11 16.01 -10.33
N GLU A 24 -3.43 16.17 -10.28
CA GLU A 24 -4.20 16.15 -9.03
C GLU A 24 -4.71 14.74 -8.71
N VAL A 25 -4.69 14.41 -7.42
CA VAL A 25 -5.31 13.21 -6.84
C VAL A 25 -6.07 13.62 -5.57
N ARG A 26 -7.10 12.85 -5.20
CA ARG A 26 -7.75 13.02 -3.89
C ARG A 26 -7.00 12.22 -2.84
N PHE A 27 -6.67 12.86 -1.73
CA PHE A 27 -6.29 12.15 -0.52
C PHE A 27 -7.56 11.66 0.19
N ARG A 28 -7.59 10.38 0.54
CA ARG A 28 -8.73 9.77 1.21
C ARG A 28 -9.13 10.59 2.45
N PHE A 29 -10.43 10.88 2.57
CA PHE A 29 -11.02 11.72 3.63
C PHE A 29 -10.46 13.15 3.77
N ALA A 30 -9.68 13.63 2.81
CA ALA A 30 -9.01 14.93 2.89
C ALA A 30 -9.25 15.77 1.63
N TYR A 31 -8.20 16.38 1.10
CA TYR A 31 -8.22 17.40 0.03
C TYR A 31 -7.75 16.82 -1.31
N PHE A 32 -7.87 17.61 -2.36
CA PHE A 32 -7.15 17.42 -3.61
C PHE A 32 -5.71 17.90 -3.44
N ILE A 33 -4.76 17.09 -3.91
CA ILE A 33 -3.33 17.32 -3.84
C ILE A 33 -2.76 17.30 -5.26
N ARG A 34 -1.89 18.26 -5.59
CA ARG A 34 -1.15 18.30 -6.85
C ARG A 34 0.35 18.16 -6.60
N CYS A 35 1.02 17.30 -7.35
CA CYS A 35 2.48 17.22 -7.31
C CYS A 35 3.09 18.35 -8.15
N ASP A 36 3.79 19.26 -7.49
CA ASP A 36 4.42 20.41 -8.15
C ASP A 36 5.90 20.14 -8.45
N GLU A 37 6.61 19.44 -7.55
CA GLU A 37 8.04 19.12 -7.72
C GLU A 37 8.38 17.71 -7.21
N VAL A 38 9.38 17.09 -7.84
CA VAL A 38 9.88 15.75 -7.50
C VAL A 38 11.34 15.89 -7.06
N ILE A 39 11.60 15.59 -5.80
CA ILE A 39 12.95 15.62 -5.24
C ILE A 39 13.55 14.22 -5.36
N LYS A 40 14.76 14.15 -5.92
CA LYS A 40 15.49 12.91 -6.16
C LYS A 40 16.80 12.87 -5.40
N ASP A 41 17.21 11.68 -5.01
CA ASP A 41 18.57 11.45 -4.55
C ASP A 41 19.55 11.75 -5.70
N PRO A 42 20.57 12.60 -5.48
CA PRO A 42 21.48 13.02 -6.55
C PRO A 42 22.43 11.91 -7.03
N HIS A 43 22.63 10.84 -6.25
CA HIS A 43 23.54 9.74 -6.58
C HIS A 43 22.80 8.57 -7.24
N THR A 44 21.60 8.23 -6.77
CA THR A 44 20.83 7.08 -7.26
C THR A 44 19.76 7.47 -8.28
N GLY A 45 19.32 8.73 -8.27
CA GLY A 45 18.20 9.21 -9.07
C GLY A 45 16.83 8.76 -8.54
N GLU A 46 16.78 8.10 -7.38
CA GLU A 46 15.52 7.66 -6.79
C GLU A 46 14.71 8.82 -6.23
N VAL A 47 13.38 8.76 -6.38
CA VAL A 47 12.48 9.74 -5.76
C VAL A 47 12.54 9.59 -4.24
N VAL A 48 12.79 10.69 -3.54
CA VAL A 48 12.86 10.72 -2.06
C VAL A 48 11.75 11.55 -1.45
N GLU A 49 11.27 12.58 -2.14
CA GLU A 49 10.22 13.46 -1.65
C GLU A 49 9.41 14.06 -2.82
N LEU A 50 8.14 14.37 -2.55
CA LEU A 50 7.26 15.08 -3.47
C LEU A 50 6.81 16.37 -2.80
N LEU A 51 7.07 17.51 -3.44
CA LEU A 51 6.52 18.79 -3.00
C LEU A 51 5.20 19.00 -3.70
N CYS A 52 4.17 19.18 -2.90
CA CYS A 52 2.80 19.23 -3.37
C CYS A 52 2.07 20.44 -2.80
N SER A 53 1.19 21.04 -3.62
CA SER A 53 0.14 21.94 -3.16
C SER A 53 -1.15 21.15 -2.87
N TYR A 54 -2.00 21.73 -2.03
CA TYR A 54 -3.35 21.24 -1.80
C TYR A 54 -4.36 22.37 -2.02
N ASP A 55 -5.59 22.00 -2.33
CA ASP A 55 -6.71 22.95 -2.43
C ASP A 55 -7.55 22.92 -1.14
N PRO A 56 -7.53 24.00 -0.32
CA PRO A 56 -8.33 24.08 0.91
C PRO A 56 -9.85 23.99 0.70
N GLU A 57 -10.35 24.36 -0.49
CA GLU A 57 -11.78 24.33 -0.81
C GLU A 57 -12.28 22.91 -1.13
N THR A 58 -11.38 21.93 -1.20
CA THR A 58 -11.69 20.55 -1.60
C THR A 58 -11.84 19.56 -0.45
N ARG A 59 -12.02 20.05 0.79
CA ARG A 59 -12.15 19.17 1.96
C ARG A 59 -13.29 18.16 1.77
N GLY A 60 -13.00 16.88 1.99
CA GLY A 60 -13.97 15.81 1.78
C GLY A 60 -14.13 15.41 0.31
N GLY A 61 -13.28 15.95 -0.57
CA GLY A 61 -13.13 15.57 -1.97
C GLY A 61 -14.18 16.07 -2.94
N ASN A 62 -14.83 17.19 -2.62
CA ASN A 62 -15.70 17.94 -3.54
C ASN A 62 -15.01 19.25 -3.88
N ALA A 63 -14.92 19.61 -5.16
CA ALA A 63 -14.39 20.92 -5.57
C ALA A 63 -15.53 21.88 -5.94
N ALA A 64 -15.46 23.12 -5.44
CA ALA A 64 -16.48 24.13 -5.69
C ALA A 64 -16.57 24.53 -7.17
N ASP A 65 -15.44 24.47 -7.89
CA ASP A 65 -15.32 24.74 -9.33
C ASP A 65 -15.79 23.56 -10.22
N GLY A 66 -16.24 22.45 -9.61
CA GLY A 66 -16.75 21.27 -10.31
C GLY A 66 -15.67 20.33 -10.89
N ARG A 67 -14.38 20.61 -10.68
CA ARG A 67 -13.31 19.73 -11.18
C ARG A 67 -13.33 18.37 -10.51
N LYS A 68 -13.00 17.33 -11.27
CA LYS A 68 -12.97 15.95 -10.80
C LYS A 68 -11.58 15.35 -10.97
N VAL A 69 -11.08 14.72 -9.93
CA VAL A 69 -9.87 13.90 -9.99
C VAL A 69 -10.23 12.44 -10.28
N LYS A 70 -9.35 11.74 -10.99
CA LYS A 70 -9.60 10.37 -11.45
C LYS A 70 -9.28 9.29 -10.41
N GLY A 71 -8.55 9.63 -9.35
CA GLY A 71 -8.10 8.68 -8.34
C GLY A 71 -8.20 9.23 -6.93
N THR A 72 -8.31 8.30 -5.98
CA THR A 72 -8.18 8.55 -4.54
C THR A 72 -7.12 7.61 -4.00
N ILE A 73 -6.17 8.15 -3.24
CA ILE A 73 -5.10 7.38 -2.59
C ILE A 73 -5.18 7.53 -1.07
N HIS A 74 -4.74 6.50 -0.35
CA HIS A 74 -4.56 6.56 1.10
C HIS A 74 -3.25 7.27 1.43
N TRP A 75 -3.14 7.73 2.66
CA TRP A 75 -2.02 8.49 3.16
C TRP A 75 -2.03 8.46 4.69
N VAL A 76 -0.91 8.78 5.31
CA VAL A 76 -0.83 9.01 6.77
C VAL A 76 -0.04 10.29 7.09
N SER A 77 -0.36 10.92 8.23
CA SER A 77 0.37 12.10 8.72
C SER A 77 1.75 11.69 9.22
N ALA A 78 2.82 12.32 8.73
CA ALA A 78 4.18 11.95 9.12
C ALA A 78 4.47 12.21 10.61
N GLU A 79 3.85 13.25 11.17
CA GLU A 79 3.99 13.62 12.58
C GLU A 79 3.27 12.67 13.53
N HIS A 80 2.12 12.11 13.10
CA HIS A 80 1.25 11.30 13.95
C HIS A 80 1.35 9.80 13.67
N ALA A 81 1.96 9.43 12.54
CA ALA A 81 2.05 8.05 12.11
C ALA A 81 2.98 7.24 13.02
N GLN A 82 2.59 5.99 13.24
CA GLN A 82 3.31 5.07 14.11
C GLN A 82 4.08 4.05 13.30
N ASP A 83 5.28 3.71 13.78
CA ASP A 83 6.08 2.65 13.18
C ASP A 83 5.48 1.29 13.48
N ALA A 84 5.35 0.46 12.44
CA ALA A 84 4.90 -0.91 12.58
C ALA A 84 5.73 -1.88 11.75
N GLU A 85 5.76 -3.13 12.19
CA GLU A 85 6.10 -4.24 11.32
C GLU A 85 4.83 -4.72 10.61
N VAL A 86 4.91 -4.90 9.30
CA VAL A 86 3.81 -5.43 8.50
C VAL A 86 4.30 -6.69 7.79
N ARG A 87 3.61 -7.81 8.04
CA ARG A 87 3.91 -9.10 7.44
C ARG A 87 2.94 -9.36 6.30
N LEU A 88 3.45 -9.29 5.09
CA LEU A 88 2.72 -9.52 3.86
C LEU A 88 2.82 -11.00 3.51
N TYR A 89 1.82 -11.78 3.96
CA TYR A 89 1.71 -13.18 3.56
C TYR A 89 1.17 -13.32 2.14
N ASP A 90 1.61 -14.39 1.47
CA ASP A 90 1.06 -14.92 0.22
C ASP A 90 1.00 -16.46 0.34
N ARG A 91 0.58 -17.14 -0.74
CA ARG A 91 0.53 -18.60 -0.80
C ARG A 91 1.87 -19.21 -0.44
N LEU A 92 1.86 -20.25 0.37
CA LEU A 92 3.06 -20.97 0.81
C LEU A 92 3.77 -21.71 -0.35
N PHE A 93 3.01 -22.15 -1.35
CA PHE A 93 3.51 -22.91 -2.50
C PHE A 93 3.17 -22.22 -3.81
N ASN A 94 4.04 -22.37 -4.81
CA ASN A 94 3.84 -21.84 -6.16
C ASN A 94 2.99 -22.77 -7.05
N VAL A 95 2.73 -24.00 -6.60
CA VAL A 95 1.97 -25.01 -7.36
C VAL A 95 0.61 -25.27 -6.70
N PRO A 96 -0.43 -25.62 -7.48
CA PRO A 96 -1.76 -25.90 -6.93
C PRO A 96 -1.84 -27.14 -6.04
N ASN A 97 -1.00 -28.15 -6.28
CA ASN A 97 -1.02 -29.44 -5.57
C ASN A 97 0.39 -29.88 -5.16
N PRO A 98 1.01 -29.25 -4.15
CA PRO A 98 2.37 -29.55 -3.73
C PRO A 98 2.51 -30.97 -3.18
N GLY A 99 3.67 -31.59 -3.35
CA GLY A 99 3.94 -32.94 -2.84
C GLY A 99 3.21 -34.06 -3.56
N THR A 100 2.84 -33.87 -4.84
CA THR A 100 2.16 -34.89 -5.65
C THR A 100 2.90 -35.18 -6.97
N GLY A 101 2.61 -36.33 -7.56
CA GLY A 101 3.20 -36.75 -8.84
C GLY A 101 4.69 -37.12 -8.73
N ALA A 102 5.40 -37.02 -9.86
CA ALA A 102 6.82 -37.38 -9.95
C ALA A 102 7.75 -36.51 -9.08
N GLU A 103 7.27 -35.34 -8.63
CA GLU A 103 8.03 -34.39 -7.81
C GLU A 103 7.63 -34.42 -6.33
N ALA A 104 6.84 -35.41 -5.89
CA ALA A 104 6.32 -35.47 -4.53
C ALA A 104 7.43 -35.38 -3.45
N GLU A 105 8.58 -36.02 -3.69
CA GLU A 105 9.72 -36.02 -2.78
C GLU A 105 10.48 -34.68 -2.75
N ARG A 106 10.25 -33.79 -3.74
CA ARG A 106 10.89 -32.47 -3.87
C ARG A 106 9.94 -31.31 -3.53
N TRP A 107 8.91 -31.56 -2.73
CA TRP A 107 7.90 -30.55 -2.40
C TRP A 107 8.45 -29.27 -1.76
N LEU A 108 9.60 -29.34 -1.06
CA LEU A 108 10.28 -28.16 -0.51
C LEU A 108 10.76 -27.20 -1.62
N GLU A 109 11.09 -27.72 -2.81
CA GLU A 109 11.47 -26.89 -3.97
C GLU A 109 10.26 -26.14 -4.56
N GLN A 110 9.04 -26.52 -4.17
CA GLN A 110 7.79 -25.92 -4.62
C GLN A 110 7.34 -24.74 -3.73
N LEU A 111 8.07 -24.45 -2.65
CA LEU A 111 7.79 -23.32 -1.76
C LEU A 111 7.87 -21.99 -2.52
N ASN A 112 6.98 -21.09 -2.17
CA ASN A 112 7.02 -19.71 -2.62
C ASN A 112 8.02 -18.93 -1.74
N PRO A 113 9.18 -18.51 -2.27
CA PRO A 113 10.13 -17.72 -1.51
C PRO A 113 9.57 -16.33 -1.12
N GLY A 114 8.53 -15.87 -1.80
CA GLY A 114 7.77 -14.66 -1.49
C GLY A 114 6.53 -14.89 -0.61
N SER A 115 6.36 -16.08 -0.02
CA SER A 115 5.21 -16.41 0.85
C SER A 115 5.09 -15.53 2.08
N LEU A 116 6.19 -14.89 2.51
CA LEU A 116 6.20 -13.88 3.55
C LEU A 116 7.20 -12.77 3.17
N GLN A 117 6.73 -11.53 3.18
CA GLN A 117 7.58 -10.35 3.16
C GLN A 117 7.34 -9.52 4.42
N VAL A 118 8.41 -9.19 5.13
CA VAL A 118 8.35 -8.32 6.32
C VAL A 118 8.78 -6.93 5.91
N VAL A 119 7.90 -5.94 6.11
CA VAL A 119 8.16 -4.54 5.75
C VAL A 119 7.94 -3.62 6.95
N LYS A 120 8.63 -2.48 6.96
CA LYS A 120 8.39 -1.40 7.92
C LYS A 120 7.28 -0.52 7.37
N GLY A 121 6.18 -0.41 8.11
CA GLY A 121 5.00 0.38 7.76
C GLY A 121 4.85 1.62 8.63
N LYS A 122 4.04 2.56 8.13
CA LYS A 122 3.54 3.73 8.88
C LYS A 122 2.03 3.60 9.03
N LEU A 123 1.54 3.59 10.27
CA LEU A 123 0.12 3.41 10.58
C LEU A 123 -0.52 4.72 11.04
N GLU A 124 -1.83 4.86 10.85
CA GLU A 124 -2.59 5.91 11.52
C GLU A 124 -2.63 5.66 13.05
N PRO A 125 -2.68 6.73 13.87
CA PRO A 125 -2.49 6.62 15.32
C PRO A 125 -3.49 5.70 16.02
N LEU A 126 -4.73 5.60 15.53
CA LEU A 126 -5.78 4.78 16.13
C LEU A 126 -5.47 3.27 16.12
N LEU A 127 -4.58 2.82 15.22
CA LEU A 127 -4.20 1.41 15.15
C LEU A 127 -3.24 0.99 16.27
N SER A 128 -2.66 1.95 17.01
CA SER A 128 -1.73 1.66 18.11
C SER A 128 -2.41 0.99 19.30
N ASP A 129 -3.66 1.40 19.54
CA ASP A 129 -4.48 0.93 20.65
C ASP A 129 -5.31 -0.31 20.27
N SER A 130 -5.02 -0.92 19.11
CA SER A 130 -5.71 -2.12 18.66
C SER A 130 -5.33 -3.34 19.49
N GLU A 131 -6.33 -4.15 19.81
CA GLU A 131 -6.17 -5.38 20.56
C GLU A 131 -5.69 -6.53 19.66
N PRO A 132 -4.91 -7.48 20.19
CA PRO A 132 -4.54 -8.69 19.45
C PRO A 132 -5.75 -9.41 18.85
N GLY A 133 -5.65 -9.76 17.56
CA GLY A 133 -6.71 -10.41 16.81
C GLY A 133 -7.72 -9.46 16.17
N GLU A 134 -7.71 -8.16 16.48
CA GLU A 134 -8.56 -7.20 15.78
C GLU A 134 -8.18 -7.11 14.29
N CYS A 135 -9.21 -7.03 13.45
CA CYS A 135 -9.10 -7.05 12.00
C CYS A 135 -9.47 -5.71 11.40
N PHE A 136 -8.62 -5.23 10.49
CA PHE A 136 -8.77 -3.94 9.82
C PHE A 136 -8.64 -4.12 8.31
N GLN A 137 -9.38 -3.32 7.56
CA GLN A 137 -9.08 -3.12 6.15
C GLN A 137 -8.13 -1.93 6.02
N PHE A 138 -6.86 -2.18 5.71
CA PHE A 138 -5.97 -1.11 5.28
C PHE A 138 -6.40 -0.71 3.87
N GLU A 139 -6.95 0.50 3.75
CA GLU A 139 -7.59 0.95 2.52
C GLU A 139 -6.66 0.78 1.30
N ARG A 140 -7.20 0.22 0.22
CA ARG A 140 -6.50 -0.08 -1.04
C ARG A 140 -5.39 -1.15 -0.96
N VAL A 141 -5.02 -1.61 0.24
CA VAL A 141 -3.95 -2.61 0.43
C VAL A 141 -4.53 -4.01 0.65
N GLY A 142 -5.35 -4.21 1.68
CA GLY A 142 -5.83 -5.53 2.07
C GLY A 142 -6.47 -5.56 3.45
N TYR A 143 -6.76 -6.76 3.92
CA TYR A 143 -7.22 -7.01 5.28
C TYR A 143 -6.05 -7.47 6.14
N PHE A 144 -5.95 -6.93 7.35
CA PHE A 144 -4.86 -7.14 8.27
C PHE A 144 -5.40 -7.46 9.66
N CYS A 145 -4.69 -8.29 10.41
CA CYS A 145 -4.98 -8.52 11.83
C CYS A 145 -3.79 -8.11 12.70
N ARG A 146 -4.10 -7.59 13.90
CA ARG A 146 -3.10 -7.28 14.91
C ARG A 146 -2.55 -8.56 15.52
N GLU A 147 -1.24 -8.76 15.45
CA GLU A 147 -0.58 -9.87 16.12
C GLU A 147 -0.51 -9.65 17.63
N PRO A 148 -0.49 -10.71 18.45
CA PRO A 148 -0.26 -10.59 19.88
C PRO A 148 1.19 -10.20 20.20
N GLY A 149 1.35 -9.35 21.22
CA GLY A 149 2.63 -9.00 21.81
C GLY A 149 3.49 -8.01 21.01
N GLY A 150 4.70 -7.76 21.54
CA GLY A 150 5.71 -6.85 21.02
C GLY A 150 5.54 -5.39 21.49
N ASP A 151 6.66 -4.68 21.62
CA ASP A 151 6.69 -3.25 21.98
C ASP A 151 6.19 -2.35 20.83
N LYS A 152 6.24 -2.85 19.59
CA LYS A 152 5.72 -2.18 18.40
C LYS A 152 4.56 -2.97 17.80
N PRO A 153 3.57 -2.30 17.21
CA PRO A 153 2.48 -2.98 16.53
C PRO A 153 3.00 -3.82 15.37
N VAL A 154 2.51 -5.06 15.30
CA VAL A 154 2.78 -5.99 14.21
C VAL A 154 1.45 -6.37 13.57
N PHE A 155 1.35 -6.23 12.25
CA PHE A 155 0.15 -6.56 11.49
C PHE A 155 0.41 -7.61 10.43
N ASN A 156 -0.41 -8.65 10.41
CA ASN A 156 -0.37 -9.71 9.42
C ASN A 156 -1.41 -9.47 8.33
N ARG A 157 -1.01 -9.47 7.06
CA ARG A 157 -1.97 -9.44 5.94
C ARG A 157 -2.71 -10.78 5.89
N VAL A 158 -4.01 -10.74 6.18
CA VAL A 158 -4.92 -11.87 6.09
C VAL A 158 -5.21 -12.21 4.63
N THR A 159 -5.55 -11.19 3.82
CA THR A 159 -5.80 -11.34 2.39
C THR A 159 -5.69 -10.00 1.66
N THR A 160 -5.40 -10.05 0.36
CA THR A 160 -5.51 -8.88 -0.53
C THR A 160 -6.97 -8.52 -0.80
N LEU A 161 -7.23 -7.29 -1.27
CA LEU A 161 -8.60 -6.84 -1.59
C LEU A 161 -9.22 -7.54 -2.81
N ARG A 162 -8.37 -8.07 -3.70
CA ARG A 162 -8.78 -8.77 -4.93
C ARG A 162 -7.87 -9.96 -5.14
N ASP A 163 -8.45 -11.04 -5.64
CA ASP A 163 -7.69 -12.21 -6.07
C ASP A 163 -6.88 -11.88 -7.33
N THR A 164 -5.56 -11.94 -7.21
CA THR A 164 -4.58 -11.71 -8.28
C THR A 164 -4.23 -13.00 -9.02
N TRP A 165 -4.44 -14.17 -8.42
CA TRP A 165 -4.03 -15.46 -8.97
C TRP A 165 -5.02 -16.00 -10.00
N ALA A 166 -6.32 -15.73 -9.86
CA ALA A 166 -7.33 -16.10 -10.86
C ALA A 166 -7.05 -15.51 -12.26
N LYS A 167 -6.17 -14.51 -12.36
CA LYS A 167 -5.77 -13.88 -13.63
C LYS A 167 -4.50 -14.45 -14.24
N GLN A 168 -3.67 -15.14 -13.47
CA GLN A 168 -2.41 -15.71 -13.97
C GLN A 168 -2.59 -17.11 -14.58
N GLY A 169 -3.74 -17.76 -14.34
CA GLY A 169 -4.09 -19.07 -14.91
C GLY A 169 -4.88 -19.03 -16.22
N LYS A 170 -4.78 -17.94 -17.01
CA LYS A 170 -5.37 -17.82 -18.35
C LYS A 170 -4.30 -17.59 -19.40
#